data_AF-A0A0X8HR33-F1
#
_entry.id   AF-A0A0X8HR33-F1
#
_cell.length_a   1.000
_cell.length_b   1.000
_cell.length_c   1.000
_cell.angle_alpha   90.00
_cell.angle_beta   90.00
_cell.angle_gamma   90.00
#
_symmetry.space_group_name_H-M   'P 1'
#
loop_
_entity.id
_entity.type
_entity.pdbx_description
1 polymer ?
#
loop_
_entity_poly.entity_id
_entity_poly.type
_entity_poly.pdbx_seq_one_letter_code
_entity_poly.pdbx_strand_id
1 'polypeptide(L)'
;MGLFSKDSTETKVFTPATPVNISPGLLSQLVSTKETDFTRQQLNDKFLEEKVSQLYAQREEETLNKFELKLNNALLQDSTVEDELSSKNVSKKAAEMREKLSALESNTATKVDSKAKEAKKAVKDCLLSNKGRPLNCYEEIQKFKEAAL
;
A
#
# COMPACT_ATOMS: atom_id res chain seq x y z
N MET A 1 7.36 11.22 -91.32
CA MET A 1 6.17 11.72 -90.61
C MET A 1 5.43 10.53 -90.04
N GLY A 2 5.38 10.41 -88.72
CA GLY A 2 4.79 9.26 -88.01
C GLY A 2 3.29 9.42 -87.79
N LEU A 3 2.56 8.32 -87.96
CA LEU A 3 1.14 8.18 -87.67
C LEU A 3 0.99 7.72 -86.21
N PHE A 4 0.53 8.59 -85.32
CA PHE A 4 0.06 8.20 -83.99
C PHE A 4 -1.46 8.33 -83.97
N SER A 5 -2.16 7.22 -84.12
CA SER A 5 -3.59 7.14 -83.80
C SER A 5 -3.74 7.10 -82.28
N LYS A 6 -4.44 8.10 -81.73
CA LYS A 6 -4.78 8.17 -80.30
C LYS A 6 -5.97 7.25 -80.06
N ASP A 7 -5.74 6.07 -79.49
CA ASP A 7 -6.84 5.22 -79.01
C ASP A 7 -7.60 5.99 -77.92
N SER A 8 -8.90 6.17 -78.14
CA SER A 8 -9.81 6.74 -77.15
C SER A 8 -9.89 5.76 -75.98
N THR A 9 -9.34 6.13 -74.84
CA THR A 9 -9.51 5.39 -73.59
C THR A 9 -10.99 5.40 -73.22
N GLU A 10 -11.73 4.34 -73.55
CA GLU A 10 -13.12 4.15 -73.13
C GLU A 10 -13.20 4.11 -71.61
N THR A 11 -13.88 5.09 -71.03
CA THR A 11 -14.18 5.12 -69.60
C THR A 11 -15.17 4.00 -69.29
N LYS A 12 -14.70 2.92 -68.67
CA LYS A 12 -15.59 1.84 -68.20
C LYS A 12 -16.37 2.31 -66.98
N VAL A 13 -17.62 2.72 -67.20
CA VAL A 13 -18.57 3.05 -66.14
C VAL A 13 -19.27 1.77 -65.70
N PHE A 14 -18.95 1.30 -64.50
CA PHE A 14 -19.65 0.17 -63.86
C PHE A 14 -20.85 0.70 -63.09
N THR A 15 -22.04 0.54 -63.66
CA THR A 15 -23.30 0.74 -62.93
C THR A 15 -23.67 -0.55 -62.21
N PRO A 16 -24.07 -0.50 -60.92
CA PRO A 16 -24.52 -1.70 -60.21
C PRO A 16 -25.75 -2.30 -60.91
N ALA A 17 -25.84 -3.64 -60.94
CA ALA A 17 -26.91 -4.36 -61.61
C ALA A 17 -28.32 -4.13 -61.00
N THR A 18 -28.40 -3.48 -59.83
CA THR A 18 -29.64 -3.16 -59.12
C THR A 18 -29.75 -1.66 -58.88
N PRO A 19 -30.92 -1.03 -59.13
CA PRO A 19 -31.13 0.38 -58.85
C PRO A 19 -31.03 0.63 -57.33
N VAL A 20 -30.12 1.50 -56.93
CA VAL A 20 -30.00 1.94 -55.54
C VAL A 20 -31.14 2.91 -55.27
N ASN A 21 -32.26 2.41 -54.74
CA ASN A 21 -33.39 3.23 -54.34
C ASN A 21 -33.06 3.91 -53.01
N ILE A 22 -32.47 5.10 -53.08
CA ILE A 22 -32.24 5.93 -51.91
C ILE A 22 -33.59 6.54 -51.50
N SER A 23 -33.99 6.37 -50.25
CA SER A 23 -35.27 6.90 -49.79
C SER A 23 -35.29 8.43 -49.88
N PRO A 24 -36.43 9.05 -50.25
CA PRO A 24 -36.53 10.51 -50.34
C PRO A 24 -36.21 11.22 -49.03
N GLY A 25 -36.49 10.56 -47.90
CA GLY A 25 -36.15 11.06 -46.57
C GLY A 25 -34.65 11.06 -46.27
N LEU A 26 -33.90 10.10 -46.82
CA LEU A 26 -32.45 10.10 -46.70
C LEU A 26 -31.83 11.17 -47.59
N LEU A 27 -32.32 11.33 -48.83
CA LEU A 27 -31.89 12.41 -49.72
C LEU A 27 -32.17 13.79 -49.13
N SER A 28 -33.34 14.01 -48.52
CA SER A 28 -33.64 15.29 -47.86
C SER A 28 -32.74 15.54 -46.66
N GLN A 29 -32.37 14.50 -45.89
CA GLN A 29 -31.39 14.62 -44.82
C GLN A 29 -29.98 14.93 -45.34
N LEU A 30 -29.49 14.23 -46.36
CA LEU A 30 -28.17 14.53 -46.93
C LEU A 30 -28.09 15.92 -47.56
N VAL A 31 -29.15 16.36 -48.24
CA VAL A 31 -29.20 17.70 -48.85
C VAL A 31 -29.45 18.80 -47.82
N SER A 32 -30.19 18.52 -46.75
CA SER A 32 -30.43 19.45 -45.64
C SER A 32 -29.24 19.55 -44.68
N THR A 33 -28.39 18.53 -44.59
CA THR A 33 -27.19 18.58 -43.75
C THR A 33 -26.13 19.43 -44.42
N LYS A 34 -26.06 20.70 -44.03
CA LYS A 34 -24.99 21.63 -44.39
C LYS A 34 -23.66 21.31 -43.67
N GLU A 35 -23.71 20.39 -42.71
CA GLU A 35 -22.60 19.88 -41.93
C GLU A 35 -21.70 19.00 -42.81
N THR A 36 -20.47 19.44 -43.07
CA THR A 36 -19.45 18.62 -43.74
C THR A 36 -18.95 17.54 -42.78
N ASP A 37 -18.32 16.49 -43.30
CA ASP A 37 -17.73 15.43 -42.46
C ASP A 37 -16.76 15.99 -41.41
N PHE A 38 -16.10 17.10 -41.72
CA PHE A 38 -15.23 17.82 -40.80
C PHE A 38 -15.98 18.44 -39.61
N THR A 39 -17.13 19.09 -39.82
CA THR A 39 -17.89 19.68 -38.71
C THR A 39 -18.48 18.59 -37.81
N ARG A 40 -18.92 17.47 -38.39
CA ARG A 40 -19.38 16.29 -37.64
C ARG A 40 -18.27 15.71 -36.76
N GLN A 41 -17.05 15.62 -37.28
CA GLN A 41 -15.90 15.16 -36.50
C GLN A 41 -15.64 16.10 -35.30
N GLN A 42 -15.58 17.40 -35.53
CA GLN A 42 -15.36 18.38 -34.45
C GLN A 42 -16.45 18.33 -33.36
N LEU A 43 -17.71 18.18 -33.76
CA LEU A 43 -18.82 18.07 -32.82
C LEU A 43 -18.74 16.79 -31.98
N ASN A 44 -18.36 15.67 -32.59
CA ASN A 44 -18.15 14.41 -31.88
C ASN A 44 -16.99 14.51 -30.89
N ASP A 45 -15.88 15.12 -31.30
CA ASP A 45 -14.71 15.31 -30.43
C ASP A 45 -15.08 16.16 -29.21
N LYS A 46 -15.76 17.29 -29.43
CA LYS A 46 -16.26 18.15 -28.33
C LYS A 46 -17.21 17.40 -27.39
N PHE A 47 -18.14 16.62 -27.93
CA PHE A 47 -19.07 15.83 -27.13
C PHE A 47 -18.33 14.77 -26.29
N LEU A 48 -17.30 14.16 -26.86
CA LEU A 48 -16.47 13.19 -26.15
C LEU A 48 -15.67 13.86 -25.03
N GLU A 49 -15.05 15.01 -25.29
CA GLU A 49 -14.33 15.80 -24.29
C GLU A 49 -15.25 16.17 -23.12
N GLU A 50 -16.46 16.66 -23.41
CA GLU A 50 -17.44 17.02 -22.39
C GLU A 50 -17.80 15.79 -21.53
N LYS A 51 -18.11 14.66 -22.15
CA LYS A 51 -18.44 13.42 -21.43
C LYS A 51 -17.28 12.93 -20.56
N VAL A 52 -16.06 12.98 -21.08
CA VAL A 52 -14.86 12.58 -20.33
C VAL A 52 -14.65 13.49 -19.13
N SER A 53 -14.80 14.80 -19.30
CA SER A 53 -14.67 15.76 -18.19
C SER A 53 -15.72 15.54 -17.08
N GLN A 54 -16.97 15.25 -17.46
CA GLN A 54 -18.04 14.92 -16.51
C GLN A 54 -17.73 13.65 -15.71
N LEU A 55 -17.22 12.61 -16.37
CA LEU A 55 -16.84 11.36 -15.69
C LEU A 55 -15.67 11.56 -14.72
N TYR A 56 -14.70 12.41 -15.06
CA TYR A 56 -13.62 12.77 -14.15
C TYR A 56 -14.15 13.50 -12.91
N ALA A 57 -15.03 14.50 -13.08
CA ALA A 57 -15.64 15.21 -11.96
C ALA A 57 -16.40 14.27 -11.01
N GLN A 58 -17.18 13.32 -11.55
CA GLN A 58 -17.89 12.31 -10.75
C GLN A 58 -16.91 11.42 -9.97
N ARG A 59 -15.83 10.97 -10.59
CA ARG A 59 -14.83 10.15 -9.90
C ARG A 59 -14.06 10.92 -8.84
N GLU A 60 -13.80 12.20 -9.04
CA GLU A 60 -13.18 13.06 -8.05
C GLU A 60 -14.06 13.17 -6.81
N GLU A 61 -15.36 13.46 -6.99
CA GLU A 61 -16.34 13.48 -5.89
C GLU A 61 -16.42 12.14 -5.16
N GLU A 62 -16.52 11.02 -5.89
CA GLU A 62 -16.49 9.69 -5.27
C GLU A 62 -15.21 9.41 -4.49
N THR A 63 -14.06 9.88 -5.00
CA THR A 63 -12.76 9.66 -4.37
C THR A 63 -12.65 10.49 -3.10
N LEU A 64 -13.12 11.73 -3.11
CA LEU A 64 -13.22 12.58 -1.92
C LEU A 64 -14.13 11.94 -0.87
N ASN A 65 -15.32 11.48 -1.26
CA ASN A 65 -16.25 10.78 -0.36
C ASN A 65 -15.61 9.50 0.23
N LYS A 66 -14.97 8.67 -0.60
CA LYS A 66 -14.25 7.47 -0.14
C LYS A 66 -13.10 7.82 0.80
N PHE A 67 -12.39 8.92 0.54
CA PHE A 67 -11.31 9.41 1.38
C PHE A 67 -11.84 9.89 2.74
N GLU A 68 -12.90 10.71 2.76
CA GLU A 68 -13.55 11.16 3.99
C GLU A 68 -14.08 9.99 4.82
N LEU A 69 -14.71 8.99 4.19
CA LEU A 69 -15.17 7.78 4.88
C LEU A 69 -14.00 7.00 5.50
N LYS A 70 -12.89 6.85 4.77
CA LYS A 70 -11.67 6.20 5.27
C LYS A 70 -11.03 6.98 6.40
N LEU A 71 -10.96 8.31 6.29
CA LEU A 71 -10.46 9.17 7.36
C LEU A 71 -11.33 9.04 8.60
N ASN A 72 -12.63 9.22 8.50
CA ASN A 72 -13.55 9.06 9.63
C ASN A 72 -13.42 7.66 10.25
N ASN A 73 -13.34 6.61 9.45
CA ASN A 73 -13.15 5.25 9.95
C ASN A 73 -11.80 5.05 10.66
N ALA A 74 -10.70 5.59 10.11
CA ALA A 74 -9.38 5.51 10.72
C ALA A 74 -9.28 6.32 12.03
N LEU A 75 -9.84 7.55 12.05
CA LEU A 75 -9.90 8.38 13.26
C LEU A 75 -10.78 7.75 14.35
N LEU A 76 -11.87 7.07 13.97
CA LEU A 76 -12.74 6.33 14.90
C LEU A 76 -12.08 5.03 15.39
N GLN A 77 -11.18 4.43 14.61
CA GLN A 77 -10.42 3.25 15.05
C GLN A 77 -9.37 3.61 16.09
N ASP A 78 -8.70 4.76 15.97
CA ASP A 78 -7.75 5.23 17.00
C ASP A 78 -8.43 5.51 18.36
N SER A 79 -9.72 5.88 18.37
CA SER A 79 -10.48 6.05 19.62
C SER A 79 -10.92 4.74 20.28
N THR A 80 -10.73 3.59 19.63
CA THR A 80 -10.83 2.27 20.29
C THR A 80 -9.50 1.77 20.86
N VAL A 81 -8.38 2.44 20.54
CA VAL A 81 -7.06 2.16 21.12
C VAL A 81 -6.81 2.99 22.39
N GLU A 82 -7.63 4.00 22.66
CA GLU A 82 -7.65 4.76 23.94
C GLU A 82 -7.91 3.86 25.16
N ASP A 83 -8.73 2.80 25.01
CA ASP A 83 -8.91 1.81 26.06
C ASP A 83 -7.74 0.83 26.18
N GLU A 84 -6.81 0.75 25.23
CA GLU A 84 -5.60 -0.08 25.36
C GLU A 84 -4.37 0.71 25.83
N LEU A 85 -4.30 2.01 25.53
CA LEU A 85 -3.17 2.89 25.83
C LEU A 85 -3.43 3.87 26.99
N SER A 86 -4.62 3.85 27.60
CA SER A 86 -4.89 4.62 28.81
C SER A 86 -3.81 4.39 29.87
N SER A 87 -3.31 5.46 30.51
CA SER A 87 -2.31 5.40 31.58
C SER A 87 -2.69 4.45 32.72
N LYS A 88 -4.00 4.22 32.91
CA LYS A 88 -4.55 3.23 33.84
C LYS A 88 -4.28 1.78 33.41
N ASN A 89 -4.34 1.47 32.11
CA ASN A 89 -4.08 0.12 31.60
C ASN A 89 -2.59 -0.14 31.43
N VAL A 90 -1.81 0.89 31.12
CA VAL A 90 -0.33 0.82 31.17
C VAL A 90 0.15 0.57 32.60
N SER A 91 -0.39 1.28 33.60
CA SER A 91 -0.02 1.05 35.01
C SER A 91 -0.45 -0.32 35.53
N LYS A 92 -1.63 -0.83 35.15
CA LYS A 92 -2.05 -2.21 35.46
C LYS A 92 -1.13 -3.25 34.82
N LYS A 93 -0.89 -3.20 33.50
CA LYS A 93 0.04 -4.12 32.80
C LYS A 93 1.46 -4.04 33.40
N ALA A 94 1.92 -2.84 33.78
CA ALA A 94 3.22 -2.66 34.42
C ALA A 94 3.27 -3.22 35.87
N ALA A 95 2.16 -3.24 36.60
CA ALA A 95 2.09 -3.89 37.91
C ALA A 95 2.12 -5.41 37.78
N GLU A 96 1.33 -5.99 36.88
CA GLU A 96 1.30 -7.42 36.59
C GLU A 96 2.66 -7.96 36.11
N MET A 97 3.37 -7.20 35.28
CA MET A 97 4.71 -7.57 34.82
C MET A 97 5.73 -7.59 35.97
N ARG A 98 5.64 -6.65 36.91
CA ARG A 98 6.52 -6.66 38.09
C ARG A 98 6.25 -7.85 39.00
N GLU A 99 4.99 -8.24 39.16
CA GLU A 99 4.60 -9.44 39.92
C GLU A 99 5.11 -10.73 39.26
N LYS A 100 4.98 -10.84 37.93
CA LYS A 100 5.53 -11.99 37.19
C LYS A 100 7.05 -12.06 37.29
N LEU A 101 7.73 -10.92 37.26
CA LEU A 101 9.19 -10.87 37.44
C LEU A 101 9.60 -11.28 38.86
N SER A 102 8.90 -10.82 39.91
CA SER A 102 9.23 -11.23 41.29
C SER A 102 8.93 -12.72 41.55
N ALA A 103 7.89 -13.27 40.92
CA ALA A 103 7.60 -14.71 40.93
C ALA A 103 8.69 -15.52 40.20
N LEU A 104 9.24 -15.00 39.10
CA LEU A 104 10.37 -15.63 38.41
C LEU A 104 11.68 -15.50 39.19
N GLU A 105 11.94 -14.35 39.81
CA GLU A 105 13.12 -14.12 40.66
C GLU A 105 13.12 -15.06 41.88
N SER A 106 11.98 -15.26 42.53
CA SER A 106 11.88 -16.20 43.65
C SER A 106 12.02 -17.67 43.22
N ASN A 107 11.47 -18.05 42.07
CA ASN A 107 11.62 -19.40 41.50
C ASN A 107 13.04 -19.69 40.97
N THR A 108 13.70 -18.69 40.39
CA THR A 108 15.11 -18.82 39.96
C THR A 108 16.05 -18.77 41.16
N ALA A 109 15.73 -17.99 42.19
CA ALA A 109 16.46 -17.98 43.44
C ALA A 109 16.37 -19.31 44.20
N THR A 110 15.30 -20.09 44.05
CA THR A 110 15.19 -21.42 44.69
C THR A 110 15.93 -22.52 43.93
N LYS A 111 16.16 -22.37 42.62
CA LYS A 111 16.90 -23.36 41.80
C LYS A 111 18.41 -23.17 41.78
N VAL A 112 18.92 -21.98 42.09
CA VAL A 112 20.36 -21.74 42.21
C VAL A 112 20.76 -22.02 43.65
N ASP A 113 21.49 -23.12 43.85
CA ASP A 113 22.03 -23.54 45.14
C ASP A 113 22.71 -22.35 45.85
N SER A 114 22.51 -22.18 47.15
CA SER A 114 22.98 -21.01 47.91
C SER A 114 24.49 -20.83 47.78
N LYS A 115 25.22 -21.95 47.69
CA LYS A 115 26.67 -22.01 47.43
C LYS A 115 27.08 -21.38 46.10
N ALA A 116 26.31 -21.60 45.03
CA ALA A 116 26.56 -21.00 43.73
C ALA A 116 26.34 -19.48 43.75
N LYS A 117 25.41 -18.98 44.56
CA LYS A 117 25.19 -17.53 44.73
C LYS A 117 26.32 -16.84 45.47
N GLU A 118 26.85 -17.48 46.51
CA GLU A 118 27.99 -16.97 47.28
C GLU A 118 29.27 -16.96 46.43
N ALA A 119 29.54 -18.05 45.73
CA ALA A 119 30.68 -18.12 44.80
C ALA A 119 30.56 -17.08 43.67
N LYS A 120 29.35 -16.83 43.15
CA LYS A 120 29.10 -15.78 42.14
C LYS A 120 29.39 -14.37 42.68
N LYS A 121 29.05 -14.10 43.95
CA LYS A 121 29.37 -12.81 44.60
C LYS A 121 30.88 -12.64 44.78
N ALA A 122 31.57 -13.66 45.26
CA ALA A 122 33.03 -13.65 45.43
C ALA A 122 33.77 -13.34 44.11
N VAL A 123 33.34 -13.96 43.00
CA VAL A 123 33.89 -13.66 41.66
C VAL A 123 33.61 -12.20 41.26
N LYS A 124 32.39 -11.72 41.46
CA LYS A 124 32.02 -10.33 41.13
C LYS A 124 32.86 -9.33 41.92
N ASP A 125 33.07 -9.56 43.21
CA ASP A 125 33.82 -8.66 44.09
C ASP A 125 35.32 -8.67 43.75
N CYS A 126 35.88 -9.83 43.40
CA CYS A 126 37.26 -9.92 42.91
C CYS A 126 37.45 -9.18 41.57
N LEU A 127 36.53 -9.34 40.62
CA LEU A 127 36.59 -8.67 39.32
C LEU A 127 36.39 -7.15 39.42
N LEU A 128 35.57 -6.69 40.36
CA LEU A 128 35.40 -5.27 40.66
C LEU A 128 36.65 -4.66 41.30
N SER A 129 37.33 -5.42 42.16
CA SER A 129 38.60 -5.04 42.77
C SER A 129 39.77 -5.06 41.77
N ASN A 130 39.77 -6.00 40.82
CA ASN A 130 40.81 -6.21 39.82
C ASN A 130 40.34 -5.82 38.40
N LYS A 131 39.90 -4.57 38.24
CA LYS A 131 39.40 -4.06 36.94
C LYS A 131 40.43 -4.28 35.83
N GLY A 132 40.01 -4.95 34.76
CA GLY A 132 40.85 -5.24 33.59
C GLY A 132 41.90 -6.34 33.78
N ARG A 133 41.93 -7.03 34.92
CA ARG A 133 42.86 -8.14 35.22
C ARG A 133 42.09 -9.38 35.70
N PRO A 134 41.33 -10.05 34.81
CA PRO A 134 40.47 -11.17 35.20
C PRO A 134 41.25 -12.42 35.67
N LEU A 135 42.52 -12.55 35.28
CA LEU A 135 43.38 -13.67 35.69
C LEU A 135 43.73 -13.67 37.19
N ASN A 136 43.62 -12.51 37.86
CA ASN A 136 43.85 -12.42 39.30
C ASN A 136 42.75 -13.08 40.13
N CYS A 137 41.60 -13.39 39.52
CA CYS A 137 40.41 -13.93 40.17
C CYS A 137 40.15 -15.40 39.79
N TYR A 138 41.20 -16.11 39.38
CA TYR A 138 41.09 -17.45 38.84
C TYR A 138 40.59 -18.47 39.87
N GLU A 139 41.01 -18.34 41.12
CA GLU A 139 40.63 -19.27 42.19
C GLU A 139 39.14 -19.18 42.54
N GLU A 140 38.59 -17.96 42.57
CA GLU A 140 37.18 -17.68 42.80
C GLU A 140 36.33 -18.21 41.64
N ILE A 141 36.83 -18.10 40.41
CA ILE A 141 36.17 -18.64 39.21
C ILE A 141 36.16 -20.17 39.25
N GLN A 142 37.23 -20.82 39.71
CA GLN A 142 37.26 -22.28 39.88
C GLN A 142 36.26 -22.76 40.94
N LYS A 143 36.22 -22.09 42.10
CA LYS A 143 35.22 -22.38 43.15
C LYS A 143 33.80 -22.19 42.66
N PHE A 144 33.54 -21.18 41.82
CA PHE A 144 32.24 -20.99 41.19
C PHE A 144 31.90 -22.11 40.20
N LYS A 145 32.90 -22.57 39.42
CA LYS A 145 32.74 -23.68 38.48
C LYS A 145 32.38 -24.99 39.20
N GLU A 146 33.02 -25.29 40.31
CA GLU A 146 32.74 -26.47 41.14
C GLU A 146 31.38 -26.40 41.87
N ALA A 147 30.89 -25.19 42.16
CA ALA A 147 29.61 -24.98 42.85
C ALA A 147 28.41 -24.88 41.90
N ALA A 148 28.62 -24.69 40.60
CA ALA A 148 27.56 -24.43 39.61
C ALA A 148 27.41 -25.54 38.55
N LEU A 149 28.35 -26.49 38.47
CA LEU A 149 28.30 -27.71 37.65
C LEU A 149 28.10 -28.93 38.56
#